data_AF-A0A0J9WNV3-F1
#
_entry.id   AF-A0A0J9WNV3-F1
#
_cell.length_a   1.000
_cell.length_b   1.000
_cell.length_c   1.000
_cell.angle_alpha   90.00
_cell.angle_beta   90.00
_cell.angle_gamma   90.00
#
_symmetry.space_group_name_H-M   'P 1'
#
loop_
_entity.id
_entity.type
_entity.pdbx_description
1 polymer ?
#
loop_
_entity_poly.entity_id
_entity_poly.type
_entity_poly.pdbx_seq_one_letter_code
_entity_poly.pdbx_strand_id
1 'polypeptide(L)'
;MQIIETNMEGMWSQSLPKDYMTYRTFIYGITKQSMFPDGVVYEGQYGDKPQFFRGESGANDAIIPLLDHICEIPMPKNPLTDILIEFREYRPKPHRAFLKYVRETASEVGVRDFLTKSGDHGLAVLYLRVLDHIRSFRWRHWMFTREYIIKHTLHPTATGGSPIITWLPNQLTAVMDLMEEVAKGSGLWAVLEEGVWSGGGSLTHEDYILVKKIMDNVVTKKAQLKKEVDKYCQDRGV
;
A
#
# COMPACT_ATOMS: atom_id res chain seq x y z
N MET A 1 -7.36 -0.34 -12.41
CA MET A 1 -6.21 0.38 -11.80
C MET A 1 -5.70 1.53 -12.64
N GLN A 2 -5.43 1.36 -13.94
CA GLN A 2 -4.95 2.44 -14.82
C GLN A 2 -5.77 3.75 -14.70
N ILE A 3 -7.10 3.68 -14.75
CA ILE A 3 -7.97 4.86 -14.57
C ILE A 3 -7.70 5.56 -13.24
N ILE A 4 -7.55 4.81 -12.15
CA ILE A 4 -7.26 5.36 -10.82
C ILE A 4 -5.88 6.04 -10.82
N GLU A 5 -4.87 5.38 -11.36
CA GLU A 5 -3.51 5.90 -11.45
C GLU A 5 -3.46 7.19 -12.28
N THR A 6 -4.17 7.24 -13.41
CA THR A 6 -4.29 8.46 -14.23
C THR A 6 -4.98 9.58 -13.46
N ASN A 7 -6.03 9.29 -12.70
CA ASN A 7 -6.69 10.30 -11.86
C ASN A 7 -5.76 10.81 -10.74
N MET A 8 -4.92 9.96 -10.17
CA MET A 8 -3.92 10.40 -9.17
C MET A 8 -2.96 11.44 -9.76
N GLU A 9 -2.52 11.29 -11.02
CA GLU A 9 -1.66 12.31 -11.65
C GLU A 9 -2.34 13.68 -11.76
N GLY A 10 -3.67 13.72 -11.84
CA GLY A 10 -4.44 14.96 -11.83
C GLY A 10 -4.25 15.79 -10.55
N MET A 11 -3.97 15.14 -9.40
CA MET A 11 -3.86 15.80 -8.09
C MET A 11 -2.82 16.94 -8.09
N TRP A 12 -1.71 16.79 -8.83
CA TRP A 12 -0.65 17.80 -8.89
C TRP A 12 -1.11 19.14 -9.47
N SER A 13 -2.13 19.11 -10.34
CA SER A 13 -2.70 20.31 -10.97
C SER A 13 -3.95 20.84 -10.27
N GLN A 14 -4.59 20.01 -9.44
CA GLN A 14 -5.88 20.30 -8.79
C GLN A 14 -5.75 20.58 -7.29
N SER A 15 -4.56 20.45 -6.71
CA SER A 15 -4.31 20.75 -5.30
C SER A 15 -2.93 21.35 -5.08
N LEU A 16 -2.79 22.13 -4.01
CA LEU A 16 -1.55 22.85 -3.68
C LEU A 16 -0.84 22.15 -2.51
N PRO A 17 0.32 21.49 -2.74
CA PRO A 17 1.05 20.78 -1.68
C PRO A 17 1.35 21.66 -0.45
N LYS A 18 1.77 22.90 -0.70
CA LYS A 18 2.12 23.88 0.34
C LYS A 18 0.95 24.25 1.27
N ASP A 19 -0.27 24.22 0.77
CA ASP A 19 -1.46 24.67 1.50
C ASP A 19 -2.18 23.50 2.17
N TYR A 20 -1.84 22.26 1.81
CA TYR A 20 -2.46 21.05 2.35
C TYR A 20 -2.40 20.98 3.88
N MET A 21 -1.33 21.49 4.50
CA MET A 21 -1.19 21.49 5.95
C MET A 21 -2.30 22.29 6.66
N THR A 22 -2.87 23.31 6.01
CA THR A 22 -4.00 24.08 6.57
C THR A 22 -5.28 23.23 6.61
N TYR A 23 -5.54 22.48 5.55
CA TYR A 23 -6.65 21.54 5.47
C TYR A 23 -6.45 20.33 6.40
N ARG A 24 -5.23 19.82 6.46
CA ARG A 24 -4.86 18.61 7.20
C ARG A 24 -5.24 18.68 8.68
N THR A 25 -5.21 19.88 9.27
CA THR A 25 -5.64 20.13 10.66
C THR A 25 -7.06 19.62 10.94
N PHE A 26 -7.98 19.76 9.98
CA PHE A 26 -9.40 19.42 10.17
C PHE A 26 -9.72 17.94 10.05
N ILE A 27 -8.77 17.14 9.54
CA ILE A 27 -8.95 15.69 9.33
C ILE A 27 -8.16 14.85 10.34
N TYR A 28 -7.49 15.50 11.30
CA TYR A 28 -6.94 14.81 12.47
C TYR A 28 -8.05 14.23 13.33
N GLY A 29 -7.79 13.06 13.89
CA GLY A 29 -8.66 12.47 14.89
C GLY A 29 -8.38 12.98 16.29
N ILE A 30 -9.00 12.30 17.25
CA ILE A 30 -8.90 12.56 18.68
C ILE A 30 -8.15 11.43 19.40
N THR A 31 -7.59 10.48 18.65
CA THR A 31 -6.79 9.34 19.17
C THR A 31 -5.31 9.58 18.95
N LYS A 32 -4.50 9.42 20.00
CA LYS A 32 -3.03 9.53 19.93
C LYS A 32 -2.58 10.87 19.31
N GLN A 33 -3.31 11.95 19.60
CA GLN A 33 -2.98 13.31 19.16
C GLN A 33 -2.72 14.20 20.37
N SER A 34 -1.69 15.05 20.29
CA SER A 34 -1.34 15.98 21.38
C SER A 34 -2.41 17.04 21.63
N MET A 35 -3.28 17.30 20.66
CA MET A 35 -4.39 18.27 20.78
C MET A 35 -5.54 17.73 21.63
N PHE A 36 -5.67 16.42 21.75
CA PHE A 36 -6.73 15.74 22.51
C PHE A 36 -6.12 14.66 23.42
N PRO A 37 -5.27 15.05 24.40
CA PRO A 37 -4.54 14.09 25.23
C PRO A 37 -5.48 13.19 26.04
N ASP A 38 -6.63 13.73 26.45
CA ASP A 38 -7.63 13.06 27.27
C ASP A 38 -8.86 12.59 26.45
N GLY A 39 -8.80 12.68 25.12
CA GLY A 39 -9.91 12.35 24.22
C GLY A 39 -10.97 13.46 24.15
N VAL A 40 -12.15 13.14 23.61
CA VAL A 40 -13.28 14.07 23.50
C VAL A 40 -14.55 13.47 24.10
N VAL A 41 -15.24 14.25 24.93
CA VAL A 41 -16.56 13.91 25.45
C VAL A 41 -17.63 14.32 24.45
N TYR A 42 -18.50 13.38 24.10
CA TYR A 42 -19.67 13.62 23.27
C TYR A 42 -20.89 13.66 24.20
N GLU A 43 -21.38 14.87 24.49
CA GLU A 43 -22.44 15.11 25.47
C GLU A 43 -23.68 14.22 25.21
N GLY A 44 -24.12 13.50 26.23
CA GLY A 44 -25.26 12.58 26.18
C GLY A 44 -25.00 11.28 25.43
N GLN A 45 -23.76 11.01 25.01
CA GLN A 45 -23.35 9.80 24.30
C GLN A 45 -22.22 9.08 25.05
N TYR A 46 -22.10 7.77 24.80
CA TYR A 46 -21.02 6.94 25.38
C TYR A 46 -20.91 7.02 26.92
N GLY A 47 -22.02 7.34 27.60
CA GLY A 47 -22.06 7.56 29.05
C GLY A 47 -21.19 8.72 29.52
N ASP A 48 -21.05 9.77 28.69
CA ASP A 48 -20.24 10.98 28.94
C ASP A 48 -18.76 10.68 29.23
N LYS A 49 -18.27 9.52 28.77
CA LYS A 49 -16.86 9.15 28.86
C LYS A 49 -16.09 9.68 27.65
N PRO A 50 -14.83 10.13 27.82
CA PRO A 50 -13.99 10.53 26.71
C PRO A 50 -13.82 9.40 25.69
N GLN A 51 -13.95 9.75 24.42
CA GLN A 51 -13.77 8.84 23.29
C GLN A 51 -12.46 9.15 22.54
N PHE A 52 -11.97 8.13 21.85
CA PHE A 52 -10.74 8.17 21.08
C PHE A 52 -11.03 7.60 19.68
N PHE A 53 -11.46 8.46 18.76
CA PHE A 53 -11.62 8.12 17.35
C PHE A 53 -10.42 8.57 16.51
N ARG A 54 -9.99 7.72 15.56
CA ARG A 54 -8.93 8.03 14.60
C ARG A 54 -9.39 9.07 13.59
N GLY A 55 -8.43 9.81 13.06
CA GLY A 55 -8.66 10.76 11.98
C GLY A 55 -8.83 10.04 10.64
N GLU A 56 -9.11 10.83 9.61
CA GLU A 56 -9.13 10.32 8.25
C GLU A 56 -7.75 9.78 7.86
N SER A 57 -7.76 8.69 7.11
CA SER A 57 -6.59 8.14 6.46
C SER A 57 -7.01 7.52 5.14
N GLY A 58 -6.12 7.58 4.14
CA GLY A 58 -6.27 6.78 2.92
C GLY A 58 -6.53 5.30 3.20
N ALA A 59 -6.10 4.74 4.34
CA ALA A 59 -6.41 3.36 4.76
C ALA A 59 -7.91 3.08 4.99
N ASN A 60 -8.76 4.12 5.06
CA ASN A 60 -10.21 3.98 5.12
C ASN A 60 -10.82 3.57 3.77
N ASP A 61 -10.07 3.64 2.66
CA ASP A 61 -10.52 3.15 1.35
C ASP A 61 -10.75 1.63 1.35
N ALA A 62 -11.42 1.13 0.31
CA ALA A 62 -11.69 -0.30 0.11
C ALA A 62 -11.01 -0.89 -1.14
N ILE A 63 -10.38 -0.05 -1.98
CA ILE A 63 -9.79 -0.44 -3.26
C ILE A 63 -8.50 -1.22 -3.03
N ILE A 64 -7.55 -0.66 -2.29
CA ILE A 64 -6.27 -1.34 -2.01
C ILE A 64 -6.49 -2.55 -1.10
N PRO A 65 -7.29 -2.48 -0.02
CA PRO A 65 -7.62 -3.67 0.77
C PRO A 65 -8.27 -4.80 -0.02
N LEU A 66 -9.12 -4.48 -1.02
CA LEU A 66 -9.70 -5.50 -1.90
C LEU A 66 -8.60 -6.24 -2.68
N LEU A 67 -7.69 -5.49 -3.30
CA LEU A 67 -6.60 -6.07 -4.08
C LEU A 67 -5.60 -6.83 -3.21
N ASP A 68 -5.30 -6.32 -2.01
CA ASP A 68 -4.45 -7.01 -1.03
C ASP A 68 -5.04 -8.36 -0.62
N HIS A 69 -6.37 -8.44 -0.48
CA HIS A 69 -7.08 -9.66 -0.12
C HIS A 69 -7.16 -10.65 -1.28
N ILE A 70 -7.45 -10.19 -2.51
CA ILE A 70 -7.47 -11.05 -3.71
C ILE A 70 -6.07 -11.59 -4.01
N CYS A 71 -5.06 -10.74 -3.93
CA CYS A 71 -3.68 -11.13 -4.19
C CYS A 71 -3.01 -11.82 -3.00
N GLU A 72 -3.66 -11.91 -1.84
CA GLU A 72 -3.08 -12.54 -0.64
C GLU A 72 -1.69 -11.99 -0.29
N ILE A 73 -1.54 -10.66 -0.32
CA ILE A 73 -0.25 -10.01 -0.05
C ILE A 73 0.13 -10.20 1.42
N PRO A 74 1.30 -10.80 1.73
CA PRO A 74 1.70 -11.08 3.10
C PRO A 74 2.17 -9.78 3.77
N MET A 75 1.27 -9.14 4.51
CA MET A 75 1.64 -7.97 5.32
C MET A 75 2.42 -8.41 6.56
N PRO A 76 3.56 -7.76 6.88
CA PRO A 76 4.35 -8.13 8.06
C PRO A 76 3.56 -7.86 9.34
N LYS A 77 3.60 -8.80 10.29
CA LYS A 77 2.98 -8.61 11.62
C LYS A 77 3.82 -7.65 12.45
N ASN A 78 3.31 -6.45 12.67
CA ASN A 78 3.94 -5.41 13.47
C ASN A 78 2.86 -4.42 13.94
N PRO A 79 3.18 -3.45 14.82
CA PRO A 79 2.20 -2.47 15.30
C PRO A 79 1.54 -1.65 14.17
N LEU A 80 2.14 -1.62 12.98
CA LEU A 80 1.57 -0.94 11.82
C LEU A 80 0.40 -1.76 11.24
N THR A 81 0.55 -3.07 11.09
CA THR A 81 -0.56 -3.92 10.64
C THR A 81 -1.73 -3.96 11.62
N ASP A 82 -1.49 -3.80 12.92
CA ASP A 82 -2.57 -3.68 13.91
C ASP A 82 -3.44 -2.43 13.67
N ILE A 83 -2.80 -1.30 13.35
CA ILE A 83 -3.50 -0.07 12.97
C ILE A 83 -4.35 -0.27 11.69
N LEU A 84 -3.88 -1.05 10.70
CA LEU A 84 -4.67 -1.38 9.50
C LEU A 84 -5.92 -2.18 9.85
N ILE A 85 -5.83 -3.06 10.84
CA ILE A 85 -6.97 -3.86 11.31
C ILE A 85 -7.98 -2.93 12.00
N GLU A 86 -7.53 -2.01 12.84
CA GLU A 86 -8.41 -1.02 13.47
C GLU A 86 -9.13 -0.15 12.42
N PHE A 87 -8.45 0.28 11.37
CA PHE A 87 -9.07 1.08 10.29
C PHE A 87 -10.19 0.35 9.55
N ARG A 88 -10.29 -0.97 9.66
CA ARG A 88 -11.40 -1.72 9.06
C ARG A 88 -12.74 -1.26 9.64
N GLU A 89 -12.79 -0.97 10.93
CA GLU A 89 -14.02 -0.56 11.62
C GLU A 89 -14.56 0.79 11.13
N TYR A 90 -13.71 1.62 10.53
CA TYR A 90 -14.07 2.92 9.96
C TYR A 90 -14.68 2.84 8.56
N ARG A 91 -14.83 1.63 8.00
CA ARG A 91 -15.52 1.42 6.72
C ARG A 91 -17.02 1.15 6.92
N PRO A 92 -17.88 1.53 5.95
CA PRO A 92 -19.29 1.16 5.96
C PRO A 92 -19.48 -0.36 6.15
N LYS A 93 -20.49 -0.76 6.93
CA LYS A 93 -20.77 -2.19 7.23
C LYS A 93 -20.77 -3.09 5.98
N PRO A 94 -21.40 -2.71 4.85
CA PRO A 94 -21.38 -3.54 3.64
C PRO A 94 -19.97 -3.76 3.09
N HIS A 95 -19.12 -2.72 3.11
CA HIS A 95 -17.74 -2.82 2.63
C HIS A 95 -16.90 -3.72 3.54
N ARG A 96 -17.10 -3.65 4.86
CA ARG A 96 -16.45 -4.55 5.82
C ARG A 96 -16.81 -6.00 5.58
N ALA A 97 -18.11 -6.29 5.42
CA ALA A 97 -18.59 -7.63 5.15
C ALA A 97 -18.04 -8.17 3.83
N PHE A 98 -18.06 -7.37 2.77
CA PHE A 98 -17.53 -7.74 1.46
C PHE A 98 -16.02 -8.02 1.49
N LEU A 99 -15.21 -7.13 2.07
CA LEU A 99 -13.76 -7.32 2.16
C LEU A 99 -13.40 -8.55 3.01
N LYS A 100 -14.14 -8.79 4.10
CA LYS A 100 -13.98 -9.99 4.92
C LYS A 100 -14.24 -11.25 4.10
N TYR A 101 -15.36 -11.29 3.37
CA TYR A 101 -15.73 -12.40 2.50
C TYR A 101 -14.66 -12.67 1.43
N VAL A 102 -14.20 -11.62 0.73
CA VAL A 102 -13.18 -11.77 -0.32
C VAL A 102 -11.87 -12.32 0.25
N ARG A 103 -11.41 -11.81 1.40
CA ARG A 103 -10.20 -12.30 2.06
C ARG A 103 -10.29 -13.78 2.43
N GLU A 104 -11.41 -14.18 3.02
CA GLU A 104 -11.63 -15.56 3.48
C GLU A 104 -11.75 -16.51 2.27
N THR A 105 -12.52 -16.12 1.27
CA THR A 105 -12.69 -16.90 0.04
C THR A 105 -11.40 -17.03 -0.74
N ALA A 106 -10.63 -15.94 -0.91
CA ALA A 106 -9.37 -15.98 -1.65
C ALA A 106 -8.35 -16.94 -1.02
N SER A 107 -8.27 -16.93 0.32
CA SER A 107 -7.43 -17.87 1.07
C SER A 107 -7.96 -19.31 1.02
N GLU A 108 -9.27 -19.52 1.07
CA GLU A 108 -9.88 -20.84 1.00
C GLU A 108 -9.64 -21.53 -0.36
N VAL A 109 -9.80 -20.77 -1.46
CA VAL A 109 -9.58 -21.30 -2.81
C VAL A 109 -8.11 -21.23 -3.27
N GLY A 110 -7.24 -20.58 -2.50
CA GLY A 110 -5.81 -20.46 -2.77
C GLY A 110 -5.49 -19.69 -4.06
N VAL A 111 -6.06 -18.48 -4.23
CA VAL A 111 -5.92 -17.66 -5.45
C VAL A 111 -4.45 -17.44 -5.84
N ARG A 112 -3.61 -17.04 -4.88
CA ARG A 112 -2.18 -16.79 -5.10
C ARG A 112 -1.47 -18.07 -5.50
N ASP A 113 -1.71 -19.16 -4.78
CA ASP A 113 -1.06 -20.44 -5.06
C ASP A 113 -1.43 -20.96 -6.45
N PHE A 114 -2.71 -20.85 -6.84
CA PHE A 114 -3.17 -21.18 -8.18
C PHE A 114 -2.46 -20.35 -9.26
N LEU A 115 -2.33 -19.03 -9.07
CA LEU A 115 -1.72 -18.14 -10.07
C LEU A 115 -0.19 -18.24 -10.14
N THR A 116 0.47 -18.67 -9.07
CA THR A 116 1.94 -18.57 -8.95
C THR A 116 2.66 -19.93 -8.94
N LYS A 117 1.96 -21.03 -8.60
CA LYS A 117 2.55 -22.37 -8.47
C LYS A 117 2.01 -23.38 -9.50
N SER A 118 1.22 -22.93 -10.48
CA SER A 118 0.66 -23.79 -11.54
C SER A 118 1.69 -24.29 -12.55
N GLY A 119 2.89 -23.68 -12.60
CA GLY A 119 3.87 -23.89 -13.68
C GLY A 119 3.53 -23.13 -14.97
N ASP A 120 2.41 -22.40 -14.99
CA ASP A 120 2.03 -21.54 -16.11
C ASP A 120 2.59 -20.12 -15.91
N HIS A 121 3.60 -19.79 -16.71
CA HIS A 121 4.22 -18.46 -16.71
C HIS A 121 3.23 -17.33 -17.05
N GLY A 122 2.24 -17.57 -17.91
CA GLY A 122 1.21 -16.59 -18.26
C GLY A 122 0.36 -16.20 -17.05
N LEU A 123 0.00 -17.17 -16.19
CA LEU A 123 -0.71 -16.88 -14.94
C LEU A 123 0.15 -16.05 -13.97
N ALA A 124 1.43 -16.40 -13.83
CA ALA A 124 2.37 -15.64 -13.01
C ALA A 124 2.56 -14.21 -13.53
N VAL A 125 2.64 -14.01 -14.86
CA VAL A 125 2.69 -12.69 -15.51
C VAL A 125 1.45 -11.87 -15.17
N LEU A 126 0.25 -12.45 -15.33
CA LEU A 126 -1.00 -11.75 -15.01
C LEU A 126 -1.06 -11.32 -13.53
N TYR A 127 -0.61 -12.20 -12.63
CA TYR A 127 -0.54 -11.87 -11.21
C TYR A 127 0.48 -10.74 -10.93
N LEU A 128 1.69 -10.81 -11.51
CA LEU A 128 2.70 -9.75 -11.41
C LEU A 128 2.21 -8.40 -11.95
N ARG A 129 1.39 -8.38 -13.01
CA ARG A 129 0.77 -7.16 -13.53
C ARG A 129 -0.17 -6.50 -12.52
N VAL A 130 -0.96 -7.30 -11.81
CA VAL A 130 -1.85 -6.77 -10.75
C VAL A 130 -1.01 -6.22 -9.59
N LEU A 131 0.01 -6.96 -9.16
CA LEU A 131 0.93 -6.50 -8.12
C LEU A 131 1.66 -5.21 -8.52
N ASP A 132 2.06 -5.07 -9.79
CA ASP A 132 2.71 -3.85 -10.28
C ASP A 132 1.78 -2.64 -10.17
N HIS A 133 0.48 -2.78 -10.47
CA HIS A 133 -0.49 -1.72 -10.26
C HIS A 133 -0.66 -1.35 -8.77
N ILE A 134 -0.64 -2.33 -7.86
CA ILE A 134 -0.70 -2.05 -6.41
C ILE A 134 0.57 -1.30 -5.97
N ARG A 135 1.75 -1.77 -6.39
CA ARG A 135 3.04 -1.12 -6.13
C ARG A 135 3.06 0.30 -6.71
N SER A 136 2.59 0.47 -7.92
CA SER A 136 2.48 1.72 -8.68
C SER A 136 1.58 2.75 -7.97
N PHE A 137 0.42 2.32 -7.46
CA PHE A 137 -0.45 3.13 -6.63
C PHE A 137 0.25 3.54 -5.31
N ARG A 138 0.81 2.58 -4.59
CA ARG A 138 1.49 2.82 -3.30
C ARG A 138 2.70 3.75 -3.45
N TRP A 139 3.43 3.63 -4.57
CA TRP A 139 4.54 4.52 -4.90
C TRP A 139 4.06 5.97 -5.07
N ARG A 140 2.98 6.20 -5.83
CA ARG A 140 2.40 7.54 -5.96
C ARG A 140 1.91 8.10 -4.63
N HIS A 141 1.29 7.26 -3.81
CA HIS A 141 0.87 7.66 -2.47
C HIS A 141 2.06 8.04 -1.58
N TRP A 142 3.18 7.33 -1.66
CA TRP A 142 4.43 7.71 -1.01
C TRP A 142 4.96 9.06 -1.53
N MET A 143 4.93 9.29 -2.84
CA MET A 143 5.31 10.58 -3.43
C MET A 143 4.42 11.72 -2.91
N PHE A 144 3.10 11.53 -2.86
CA PHE A 144 2.19 12.53 -2.27
C PHE A 144 2.51 12.79 -0.81
N THR A 145 2.74 11.74 -0.01
CA THR A 145 3.10 11.91 1.40
C THR A 145 4.38 12.72 1.57
N ARG A 146 5.37 12.52 0.69
CA ARG A 146 6.60 13.31 0.70
C ARG A 146 6.35 14.77 0.39
N GLU A 147 5.65 15.03 -0.72
CA GLU A 147 5.43 16.38 -1.25
C GLU A 147 4.44 17.19 -0.41
N TYR A 148 3.34 16.60 0.04
CA TYR A 148 2.27 17.29 0.75
C TYR A 148 2.47 17.34 2.28
N ILE A 149 3.28 16.44 2.84
CA ILE A 149 3.40 16.30 4.30
C ILE A 149 4.85 16.42 4.76
N ILE A 150 5.71 15.47 4.37
CA ILE A 150 7.06 15.35 4.95
C ILE A 150 7.90 16.62 4.72
N LYS A 151 7.77 17.27 3.55
CA LYS A 151 8.45 18.54 3.26
C LYS A 151 7.97 19.72 4.10
N HIS A 152 6.77 19.66 4.66
CA HIS A 152 6.09 20.79 5.30
C HIS A 152 5.94 20.65 6.82
N THR A 153 6.32 19.51 7.40
CA THR A 153 6.26 19.33 8.87
C THR A 153 7.26 18.30 9.38
N LEU A 154 7.78 18.55 10.59
CA LEU A 154 8.57 17.60 11.37
C LEU A 154 7.70 16.70 12.26
N HIS A 155 6.40 16.98 12.38
CA HIS A 155 5.49 16.19 13.21
C HIS A 155 5.52 14.71 12.78
N PRO A 156 5.75 13.75 13.72
CA PRO A 156 6.08 12.37 13.36
C PRO A 156 4.87 11.52 12.98
N THR A 157 3.66 11.97 13.32
CA THR A 157 2.41 11.19 13.24
C THR A 157 1.46 11.65 12.13
N ALA A 158 0.86 10.68 11.45
CA ALA A 158 -0.19 10.90 10.46
C ALA A 158 -1.51 11.30 11.14
N THR A 159 -2.48 11.76 10.35
CA THR A 159 -3.84 12.11 10.80
C THR A 159 -4.55 10.95 11.49
N GLY A 160 -4.34 9.75 10.94
CA GLY A 160 -4.78 8.49 11.49
C GLY A 160 -3.96 7.95 12.67
N GLY A 161 -2.86 8.62 13.06
CA GLY A 161 -2.00 8.26 14.20
C GLY A 161 -0.91 7.23 13.92
N SER A 162 -0.60 6.93 12.65
CA SER A 162 0.54 6.08 12.27
C SER A 162 1.84 6.87 12.09
N PRO A 163 3.03 6.25 12.24
CA PRO A 163 4.30 6.90 11.91
C PRO A 163 4.39 7.23 10.41
N ILE A 164 4.63 8.50 10.07
CA ILE A 164 4.57 8.98 8.67
C ILE A 164 5.64 8.32 7.77
N ILE A 165 6.85 8.13 8.30
CA ILE A 165 8.01 7.71 7.48
C ILE A 165 8.03 6.21 7.23
N THR A 166 7.63 5.38 8.19
CA THR A 166 7.83 3.92 8.09
C THR A 166 6.59 3.17 7.63
N TRP A 167 5.40 3.79 7.73
CA TRP A 167 4.13 3.15 7.41
C TRP A 167 3.97 2.73 5.94
N LEU A 168 3.97 3.70 5.02
CA LEU A 168 3.76 3.43 3.59
C LEU A 168 4.92 2.62 3.00
N PRO A 169 6.19 2.91 3.34
CA PRO A 169 7.30 2.10 2.83
C PRO A 169 7.24 0.65 3.25
N ASN A 170 6.78 0.33 4.45
CA ASN A 170 6.59 -1.07 4.88
C ASN A 170 5.60 -1.83 3.96
N GLN A 171 4.48 -1.19 3.60
CA GLN A 171 3.51 -1.81 2.66
C GLN A 171 4.03 -1.87 1.22
N LEU A 172 4.83 -0.89 0.80
CA LEU A 172 5.43 -0.84 -0.52
C LEU A 172 6.52 -1.91 -0.67
N THR A 173 7.35 -2.11 0.36
CA THR A 173 8.33 -3.20 0.44
C THR A 173 7.64 -4.55 0.39
N ALA A 174 6.56 -4.77 1.15
CA ALA A 174 5.84 -6.05 1.16
C ALA A 174 5.32 -6.47 -0.24
N VAL A 175 4.82 -5.54 -1.06
CA VAL A 175 4.39 -5.87 -2.43
C VAL A 175 5.58 -6.12 -3.36
N MET A 176 6.68 -5.35 -3.24
CA MET A 176 7.88 -5.56 -4.05
C MET A 176 8.58 -6.88 -3.71
N ASP A 177 8.64 -7.25 -2.43
CA ASP A 177 9.17 -8.53 -1.95
C ASP A 177 8.35 -9.70 -2.51
N LEU A 178 7.02 -9.58 -2.49
CA LEU A 178 6.15 -10.58 -3.09
C LEU A 178 6.37 -10.70 -4.61
N MET A 179 6.56 -9.59 -5.32
CA MET A 179 6.84 -9.63 -6.76
C MET A 179 8.16 -10.37 -7.06
N GLU A 180 9.21 -10.15 -6.26
CA GLU A 180 10.46 -10.90 -6.36
C GLU A 180 10.26 -12.38 -6.03
N GLU A 181 9.49 -12.70 -4.99
CA GLU A 181 9.17 -14.07 -4.59
C GLU A 181 8.47 -14.82 -5.72
N VAL A 182 7.45 -14.19 -6.33
CA VAL A 182 6.69 -14.79 -7.44
C VAL A 182 7.59 -15.01 -8.64
N ALA A 183 8.36 -13.99 -9.05
CA ALA A 183 9.24 -14.11 -10.21
C ALA A 183 10.28 -15.23 -10.03
N LYS A 184 10.84 -15.38 -8.82
CA LYS A 184 11.78 -16.46 -8.50
C LYS A 184 11.09 -17.81 -8.41
N GLY A 185 9.98 -17.90 -7.67
CA GLY A 185 9.24 -19.13 -7.43
C GLY A 185 8.59 -19.72 -8.68
N SER A 186 8.22 -18.88 -9.64
CA SER A 186 7.66 -19.32 -10.92
C SER A 186 8.73 -19.62 -11.98
N GLY A 187 10.03 -19.43 -11.69
CA GLY A 187 11.13 -19.59 -12.66
C GLY A 187 11.30 -18.43 -13.64
N LEU A 188 10.43 -17.42 -13.62
CA LEU A 188 10.49 -16.26 -14.52
C LEU A 188 11.79 -15.47 -14.33
N TRP A 189 12.31 -15.37 -13.09
CA TRP A 189 13.53 -14.63 -12.80
C TRP A 189 14.73 -15.15 -13.59
N ALA A 190 14.89 -16.47 -13.68
CA ALA A 190 15.98 -17.08 -14.47
C ALA A 190 15.85 -16.74 -15.97
N VAL A 191 14.62 -16.80 -16.51
CA VAL A 191 14.34 -16.41 -17.90
C VAL A 191 14.70 -14.94 -18.17
N LEU A 192 14.47 -14.05 -17.19
CA LEU A 192 14.82 -12.63 -17.29
C LEU A 192 16.34 -12.41 -17.22
N GLU A 193 17.04 -13.16 -16.37
CA GLU A 193 18.50 -13.10 -16.19
C GLU A 193 19.29 -13.60 -17.40
N GLU A 194 18.80 -14.66 -18.07
CA GLU A 194 19.39 -15.14 -19.33
C GLU A 194 19.40 -14.04 -20.40
N GLY A 195 18.50 -13.06 -20.30
CA GLY A 195 18.47 -11.87 -21.15
C GLY A 195 18.03 -12.13 -22.60
N VAL A 196 17.88 -13.41 -22.97
CA VAL A 196 17.48 -13.88 -24.31
C VAL A 196 16.21 -14.70 -24.16
N TRP A 197 15.13 -14.31 -24.84
CA TRP A 197 13.93 -15.12 -24.93
C TRP A 197 14.18 -16.27 -25.91
N SER A 198 14.20 -17.51 -25.41
CA SER A 198 14.44 -18.72 -26.19
C SER A 198 13.16 -19.33 -26.81
N GLY A 199 11.99 -18.79 -26.47
CA GLY A 199 10.69 -19.28 -26.93
C GLY A 199 10.25 -20.58 -26.21
N GLY A 200 8.93 -20.81 -26.19
CA GLY A 200 8.32 -22.03 -25.62
C GLY A 200 7.49 -21.80 -24.35
N GLY A 201 6.58 -22.75 -24.08
CA GLY A 201 5.65 -22.68 -22.95
C GLY A 201 4.53 -21.66 -23.13
N SER A 202 3.94 -21.21 -22.02
CA SER A 202 2.85 -20.23 -21.99
C SER A 202 3.30 -18.76 -21.99
N LEU A 203 4.61 -18.49 -22.01
CA LEU A 203 5.17 -17.14 -21.97
C LEU A 203 5.37 -16.58 -23.38
N THR A 204 4.61 -15.55 -23.74
CA THR A 204 4.79 -14.85 -25.03
C THR A 204 6.00 -13.90 -25.00
N HIS A 205 6.48 -13.48 -26.17
CA HIS A 205 7.54 -12.47 -26.25
C HIS A 205 7.10 -11.11 -25.66
N GLU A 206 5.83 -10.74 -25.83
CA GLU A 206 5.26 -9.53 -25.25
C GLU A 206 5.23 -9.60 -23.71
N ASP A 207 4.85 -10.76 -23.16
CA ASP A 207 4.88 -10.99 -21.72
C ASP A 207 6.30 -10.92 -21.16
N TYR A 208 7.29 -11.46 -21.87
CA TYR A 208 8.70 -11.35 -21.49
C TYR A 208 9.14 -9.88 -21.39
N ILE A 209 8.88 -9.06 -22.42
CA ILE A 209 9.22 -7.63 -22.42
C ILE A 209 8.52 -6.91 -21.25
N LEU A 210 7.23 -7.21 -21.05
CA LEU A 210 6.43 -6.60 -20.00
C LEU A 210 6.96 -6.93 -18.61
N VAL A 211 7.16 -8.22 -18.31
CA VAL A 211 7.65 -8.65 -16.99
C VAL A 211 9.07 -8.12 -16.74
N LYS A 212 9.95 -8.11 -17.76
CA LYS A 212 11.28 -7.51 -17.63
C LYS A 212 11.20 -6.07 -17.16
N LYS A 213 10.38 -5.25 -17.84
CA LYS A 213 10.15 -3.85 -17.46
C LYS A 213 9.58 -3.71 -16.03
N ILE A 214 8.64 -4.57 -15.66
CA ILE A 214 8.05 -4.58 -14.31
C ILE A 214 9.14 -4.88 -13.26
N MET A 215 9.93 -5.94 -13.46
CA MET A 215 10.92 -6.37 -12.47
C MET A 215 12.12 -5.43 -12.38
N ASP A 216 12.60 -4.86 -13.49
CA ASP A 216 13.64 -3.82 -13.48
C ASP A 216 13.19 -2.60 -12.66
N ASN A 217 11.92 -2.23 -12.79
CA ASN A 217 11.32 -1.15 -12.01
C ASN A 217 11.18 -1.52 -10.53
N VAL A 218 10.82 -2.76 -10.18
CA VAL A 218 10.80 -3.25 -8.79
C VAL A 218 12.16 -3.10 -8.13
N VAL A 219 13.22 -3.61 -8.77
CA VAL A 219 14.60 -3.53 -8.25
C VAL A 219 15.01 -2.07 -8.04
N THR A 220 14.79 -1.22 -9.04
CA THR A 220 15.12 0.20 -8.98
C THR A 220 14.36 0.91 -7.86
N LYS A 221 13.05 0.68 -7.76
CA LYS A 221 12.17 1.36 -6.79
C LYS A 221 12.42 0.89 -5.37
N LYS A 222 12.76 -0.38 -5.16
CA LYS A 222 13.11 -0.92 -3.85
C LYS A 222 14.40 -0.29 -3.31
N ALA A 223 15.44 -0.18 -4.15
CA ALA A 223 16.67 0.51 -3.79
C ALA A 223 16.44 2.01 -3.52
N GLN A 224 15.65 2.68 -4.37
CA GLN A 224 15.29 4.08 -4.19
C GLN A 224 14.54 4.30 -2.86
N LEU A 225 13.51 3.49 -2.59
CA LEU A 225 12.70 3.59 -1.38
C LEU A 225 13.57 3.45 -0.13
N LYS A 226 14.41 2.42 -0.09
CA LYS A 226 15.30 2.17 1.05
C LYS A 226 16.18 3.38 1.34
N LYS A 227 16.86 3.91 0.32
CA LYS A 227 17.72 5.09 0.46
C LYS A 227 16.95 6.32 0.95
N GLU A 228 15.74 6.53 0.45
CA GLU A 228 14.89 7.66 0.87
C GLU A 228 14.43 7.52 2.33
N VAL A 229 13.98 6.33 2.74
CA VAL A 229 13.53 6.07 4.10
C VAL A 229 14.68 6.19 5.08
N ASP A 230 15.83 5.57 4.80
CA ASP A 230 17.02 5.63 5.64
C ASP A 230 17.44 7.10 5.88
N LYS A 231 17.39 7.94 4.82
CA LYS A 231 17.66 9.38 4.93
C LYS A 231 16.63 10.09 5.83
N TYR A 232 15.33 9.87 5.61
CA TYR A 232 14.30 10.55 6.42
C TYR A 232 14.32 10.13 7.88
N CYS A 233 14.63 8.86 8.16
CA CYS A 233 14.83 8.35 9.51
C CYS A 233 16.02 9.05 10.19
N GLN A 234 17.16 9.12 9.50
CA GLN A 234 18.35 9.82 9.99
C GLN A 234 18.08 11.31 10.25
N ASP A 235 17.47 12.01 9.30
CA ASP A 235 17.16 13.45 9.40
C ASP A 235 16.21 13.77 10.57
N ARG A 236 15.44 12.78 11.07
CA ARG A 236 14.45 12.94 12.14
C ARG A 236 14.77 12.19 13.43
N GLY A 237 15.90 11.49 13.51
CA GLY A 237 16.31 10.74 14.69
C GLY A 237 15.38 9.60 15.07
N VAL A 238 14.78 8.93 14.08
CA VAL A 238 13.88 7.76 14.26
C VAL A 238 14.41 6.51 13.59
#